data_AF-A0A8T5F731-F1
#
_entry.id   AF-A0A8T5F731-F1
#
_cell.length_a   1.000
_cell.length_b   1.000
_cell.length_c   1.000
_cell.angle_alpha   90.00
_cell.angle_beta   90.00
_cell.angle_gamma   90.00
#
_symmetry.space_group_name_H-M   'P 1'
#
loop_
_entity.id
_entity.type
_entity.pdbx_description
1 polymer ?
#
loop_
_entity_poly.entity_id
_entity_poly.type
_entity_poly.pdbx_seq_one_letter_code
_entity_poly.pdbx_strand_id
1 'polypeptide(L)'
;LLLKLKYLTVQEIEYFALPASSEKELSETIKQIKSFRNEKTILDYDAHRKKYKKDHLQKDYSKYVNDLANTFKNHMEFLPGIISVKEGLVHKLLIEPDAVQTWNLIIKEYDKVWKSNKNFPDQDRKLFVDRYGRNFGKIKASTKTSNPITKEQTQNRKIQEAITEIIENSVTKISQKQMVEEISQICSFISTEKIAKKLSEHPEWISKKFNAFEKKYLTIAQDGKKHEEFEIMTNKILRIFGFNVQTKVKVTFTDEQEGEIDTLVTYNSESGVIDEKAGKNFSCGNERVGPMEDYIKEARKISDTTVKFFGYVYGKKFSTPGGFNRIREEMKINGFRISAANLLSCLDAFNNNKITPKQIWKLFQKNGEITSLDY
;
A
#
# COMPACT_ATOMS: atom_id res chain seq x y z
N LEU A 1 3.46 -24.36 -16.85
CA LEU A 1 3.98 -24.58 -18.23
C LEU A 1 5.49 -24.33 -18.36
N LEU A 2 5.98 -23.11 -18.09
CA LEU A 2 7.40 -22.73 -18.28
C LEU A 2 8.40 -23.67 -17.58
N LEU A 3 8.15 -24.02 -16.31
CA LEU A 3 8.96 -24.99 -15.56
C LEU A 3 9.10 -26.37 -16.23
N LYS A 4 8.13 -26.76 -17.08
CA LYS A 4 8.11 -28.08 -17.75
C LYS A 4 8.61 -28.04 -19.19
N LEU A 5 8.51 -26.89 -19.86
CA LEU A 5 8.82 -26.70 -21.28
C LEU A 5 10.06 -25.83 -21.53
N LYS A 6 10.69 -25.30 -20.47
CA LYS A 6 11.80 -24.34 -20.43
C LYS A 6 11.45 -22.95 -20.96
N TYR A 7 10.73 -22.87 -22.08
CA TYR A 7 10.24 -21.62 -22.65
C TYR A 7 8.86 -21.81 -23.28
N LEU A 8 8.21 -20.71 -23.65
CA LEU A 8 7.03 -20.65 -24.52
C LEU A 8 7.23 -19.57 -25.59
N THR A 9 6.86 -19.83 -26.83
CA THR A 9 6.79 -18.79 -27.87
C THR A 9 5.45 -18.07 -27.84
N VAL A 10 5.37 -16.88 -28.46
CA VAL A 10 4.09 -16.17 -28.60
C VAL A 10 3.05 -17.05 -29.32
N GLN A 11 3.45 -17.75 -30.38
CA GLN A 11 2.56 -18.66 -31.11
C GLN A 11 2.09 -19.85 -30.25
N GLU A 12 2.95 -20.39 -29.39
CA GLU A 12 2.57 -21.44 -28.44
C GLU A 12 1.60 -20.91 -27.36
N ILE A 13 1.78 -19.66 -26.94
CA ILE A 13 0.86 -19.00 -26.02
C ILE A 13 -0.50 -18.81 -26.69
N GLU A 14 -0.53 -18.31 -27.93
CA GLU A 14 -1.75 -18.12 -28.73
C GLU A 14 -2.60 -19.38 -28.84
N TYR A 15 -1.96 -20.47 -29.27
CA TYR A 15 -2.66 -21.65 -29.76
C TYR A 15 -2.86 -22.74 -28.70
N PHE A 16 -2.01 -22.78 -27.66
CA PHE A 16 -2.05 -23.87 -26.66
C PHE A 16 -2.23 -23.35 -25.24
N ALA A 17 -1.59 -22.25 -24.85
CA ALA A 17 -1.67 -21.77 -23.47
C ALA A 17 -2.96 -20.98 -23.18
N LEU A 18 -3.34 -20.03 -24.04
CA LEU A 18 -4.54 -19.21 -23.85
C LEU A 18 -5.86 -20.00 -23.89
N PRO A 19 -5.99 -21.07 -24.69
CA PRO A 19 -7.18 -21.91 -24.66
C PRO A 19 -7.30 -22.80 -23.42
N ALA A 20 -6.19 -23.06 -22.73
CA ALA A 20 -6.19 -23.87 -21.51
C ALA A 20 -7.03 -23.19 -20.44
N SER A 21 -8.03 -23.90 -19.96
CA SER A 21 -9.09 -23.40 -19.09
C SER A 21 -9.00 -23.95 -17.67
N SER A 22 -8.26 -25.04 -17.46
CA SER A 22 -8.06 -25.65 -16.16
C SER A 22 -6.69 -26.32 -16.05
N GLU A 23 -6.23 -26.56 -14.81
CA GLU A 23 -4.98 -27.28 -14.56
C GLU A 23 -4.99 -28.73 -15.05
N LYS A 24 -6.17 -29.34 -15.16
CA LYS A 24 -6.31 -30.72 -15.67
C LYS A 24 -5.82 -30.84 -17.12
N GLU A 25 -5.89 -29.75 -17.88
CA GLU A 25 -5.46 -29.69 -19.27
C GLU A 25 -3.93 -29.53 -19.39
N LEU A 26 -3.22 -29.21 -18.30
CA LEU A 26 -1.79 -28.91 -18.32
C LEU A 26 -0.95 -30.00 -19.00
N SER A 27 -1.20 -31.26 -18.64
CA SER A 27 -0.48 -32.41 -19.21
C SER A 27 -0.70 -32.55 -20.72
N GLU A 28 -1.93 -32.30 -21.17
CA GLU A 28 -2.28 -32.37 -22.58
C GLU A 28 -1.72 -31.18 -23.36
N THR A 29 -1.84 -29.96 -22.82
CA THR A 29 -1.20 -28.75 -23.38
C THR A 29 0.31 -28.93 -23.55
N ILE A 30 0.99 -29.54 -22.57
CA ILE A 30 2.43 -29.84 -22.66
C ILE A 30 2.72 -30.82 -23.82
N LYS A 31 1.89 -31.86 -24.00
CA LYS A 31 2.06 -32.81 -25.10
C LYS A 31 1.84 -32.15 -26.46
N GLN A 32 0.82 -31.31 -26.59
CA GLN A 32 0.50 -30.58 -27.82
C GLN A 32 1.63 -29.63 -28.22
N ILE A 33 2.18 -28.87 -27.26
CA ILE A 33 3.32 -27.97 -27.53
C ILE A 33 4.55 -28.77 -27.96
N LYS A 34 4.85 -29.90 -27.30
CA LYS A 34 5.97 -30.78 -27.70
C LYS A 34 5.75 -31.38 -29.10
N SER A 35 4.52 -31.76 -29.44
CA SER A 35 4.16 -32.25 -30.78
C SER A 35 4.35 -31.18 -31.85
N PHE A 36 3.89 -29.96 -31.56
CA PHE A 36 4.05 -28.79 -32.43
C PHE A 36 5.52 -28.45 -32.68
N ARG A 37 6.36 -28.44 -31.64
CA ARG A 37 7.81 -28.20 -31.77
C ARG A 37 8.52 -29.25 -32.62
N ASN A 38 7.99 -30.47 -32.68
CA ASN A 38 8.52 -31.55 -33.52
C ASN A 38 7.85 -31.59 -34.90
N GLU A 39 7.18 -30.50 -35.31
CA GLU A 39 6.52 -30.32 -36.62
C GLU A 39 5.42 -31.35 -36.94
N LYS A 40 4.92 -32.07 -35.94
CA LYS A 40 3.84 -33.05 -36.11
C LYS A 40 2.44 -32.42 -36.12
N THR A 41 2.35 -31.10 -35.97
CA THR A 41 1.08 -30.39 -35.83
C THR A 41 1.10 -29.13 -36.67
N ILE A 42 0.19 -29.04 -37.63
CA ILE A 42 -0.04 -27.85 -38.45
C ILE A 42 -1.12 -27.00 -37.75
N LEU A 43 -0.86 -25.71 -37.60
CA LEU A 43 -1.79 -24.79 -36.94
C LEU A 43 -2.89 -24.38 -37.90
N ASP A 44 -4.15 -24.59 -37.51
CA ASP A 44 -5.33 -24.14 -38.23
C ASP A 44 -6.09 -23.12 -37.39
N TYR A 45 -5.81 -21.83 -37.65
CA TYR A 45 -6.44 -20.73 -36.92
C TYR A 45 -7.96 -20.64 -37.15
N ASP A 46 -8.50 -21.18 -38.23
CA ASP A 46 -9.95 -21.18 -38.47
C ASP A 46 -10.65 -22.26 -37.63
N ALA A 47 -10.07 -23.47 -37.58
CA ALA A 47 -10.53 -24.52 -36.67
C ALA A 47 -10.40 -24.07 -35.20
N HIS A 48 -9.28 -23.45 -34.85
CA HIS A 48 -9.03 -22.89 -33.52
C HIS A 48 -10.08 -21.81 -33.16
N ARG A 49 -10.37 -20.88 -34.08
CA ARG A 49 -11.43 -19.88 -33.93
C ARG A 49 -12.79 -20.52 -33.69
N LYS A 50 -13.19 -21.46 -34.55
CA LYS A 50 -14.50 -22.15 -34.46
C LYS A 50 -14.68 -22.84 -33.10
N LYS A 51 -13.60 -23.39 -32.54
CA LYS A 51 -13.62 -24.07 -31.23
C LYS A 51 -13.70 -23.10 -30.05
N TYR A 52 -12.90 -22.03 -30.03
CA TYR A 52 -12.71 -21.22 -28.82
C TYR A 52 -13.35 -19.83 -28.87
N LYS A 53 -13.62 -19.29 -30.07
CA LYS A 53 -14.16 -17.94 -30.31
C LYS A 53 -14.98 -17.89 -31.60
N LYS A 54 -16.04 -18.72 -31.68
CA LYS A 54 -16.88 -18.86 -32.88
C LYS A 54 -17.44 -17.53 -33.40
N ASP A 55 -17.72 -16.61 -32.49
CA ASP A 55 -18.33 -15.30 -32.77
C ASP A 55 -17.34 -14.22 -33.24
N HIS A 56 -16.04 -14.52 -33.32
CA HIS A 56 -15.05 -13.60 -33.90
C HIS A 56 -14.94 -13.77 -35.41
N LEU A 57 -14.74 -12.64 -36.11
CA LEU A 57 -14.52 -12.62 -37.55
C LEU A 57 -13.18 -13.29 -37.89
N GLN A 58 -13.19 -14.17 -38.89
CA GLN A 58 -12.01 -14.94 -39.33
C GLN A 58 -10.80 -14.05 -39.60
N LYS A 59 -11.03 -12.95 -40.34
CA LYS A 59 -10.00 -12.00 -40.76
C LYS A 59 -9.29 -11.31 -39.59
N ASP A 60 -9.97 -11.14 -38.47
CA ASP A 60 -9.47 -10.40 -37.31
C ASP A 60 -8.97 -11.32 -36.20
N TYR A 61 -9.30 -12.62 -36.26
CA TYR A 61 -9.03 -13.56 -35.18
C TYR A 61 -7.54 -13.78 -34.92
N SER A 62 -6.74 -13.97 -35.97
CA SER A 62 -5.30 -14.18 -35.85
C SER A 62 -4.62 -12.98 -35.17
N LYS A 63 -5.00 -11.76 -35.56
CA LYS A 63 -4.52 -10.53 -34.91
C LYS A 63 -4.97 -10.47 -33.45
N TYR A 64 -6.26 -10.72 -33.18
CA TYR A 64 -6.81 -10.70 -31.82
C TYR A 64 -6.08 -11.66 -30.87
N VAL A 65 -5.86 -12.90 -31.27
CA VAL A 65 -5.22 -13.90 -30.41
C VAL A 65 -3.73 -13.59 -30.22
N ASN A 66 -3.06 -13.06 -31.25
CA ASN A 66 -1.68 -12.57 -31.15
C ASN A 66 -1.55 -11.40 -30.18
N ASP A 67 -2.46 -10.41 -30.24
CA ASP A 67 -2.49 -9.28 -29.31
C ASP A 67 -2.71 -9.76 -27.86
N LEU A 68 -3.58 -10.74 -27.66
CA LEU A 68 -3.84 -11.33 -26.35
C LEU A 68 -2.61 -12.09 -25.82
N ALA A 69 -1.93 -12.85 -26.67
CA ALA A 69 -0.72 -13.60 -26.30
C ALA A 69 0.45 -12.66 -25.98
N ASN A 70 0.62 -11.58 -26.75
CA ASN A 70 1.60 -10.55 -26.44
C ASN A 70 1.28 -9.83 -25.13
N THR A 71 0.00 -9.53 -24.88
CA THR A 71 -0.44 -8.96 -23.60
C THR A 71 -0.13 -9.90 -22.44
N PHE A 72 -0.44 -11.19 -22.57
CA PHE A 72 -0.12 -12.22 -21.57
C PHE A 72 1.40 -12.27 -21.31
N LYS A 73 2.21 -12.37 -22.38
CA LYS A 73 3.68 -12.37 -22.29
C LYS A 73 4.18 -11.14 -21.54
N ASN A 74 3.72 -9.94 -21.91
CA ASN A 74 4.13 -8.69 -21.27
C ASN A 74 3.76 -8.67 -19.77
N HIS A 75 2.61 -9.24 -19.39
CA HIS A 75 2.23 -9.36 -17.99
C HIS A 75 3.12 -10.34 -17.22
N MET A 76 3.48 -11.47 -17.85
CA MET A 76 4.38 -12.45 -17.26
C MET A 76 5.78 -11.88 -17.03
N GLU A 77 6.27 -11.00 -17.91
CA GLU A 77 7.56 -10.31 -17.74
C GLU A 77 7.62 -9.32 -16.56
N PHE A 78 6.48 -8.99 -15.92
CA PHE A 78 6.49 -8.23 -14.67
C PHE A 78 6.72 -9.11 -13.44
N LEU A 79 6.63 -10.43 -13.60
CA LEU A 79 6.90 -11.36 -12.51
C LEU A 79 8.42 -11.54 -12.36
N PRO A 80 8.96 -11.50 -11.13
CA PRO A 80 10.39 -11.62 -10.89
C PRO A 80 10.99 -12.89 -11.51
N GLY A 81 12.11 -12.77 -12.22
CA GLY A 81 12.80 -13.92 -12.81
C GLY A 81 12.12 -14.50 -14.05
N ILE A 82 11.17 -13.80 -14.67
CA ILE A 82 10.57 -14.18 -15.96
C ILE A 82 10.98 -13.17 -17.03
N ILE A 83 11.61 -13.67 -18.10
CA ILE A 83 12.15 -12.83 -19.17
C ILE A 83 11.69 -13.29 -20.55
N SER A 84 11.76 -12.37 -21.51
CA SER A 84 11.62 -12.70 -22.93
C SER A 84 12.96 -12.54 -23.64
N VAL A 85 13.37 -13.60 -24.34
CA VAL A 85 14.56 -13.60 -25.20
C VAL A 85 14.12 -13.66 -26.66
N LYS A 86 14.77 -12.88 -27.52
CA LYS A 86 14.54 -12.92 -28.96
C LYS A 86 15.61 -13.80 -29.61
N GLU A 87 15.19 -14.84 -30.31
CA GLU A 87 16.08 -15.73 -31.06
C GLU A 87 15.60 -15.76 -32.52
N GLY A 88 16.36 -15.10 -33.40
CA GLY A 88 15.91 -14.80 -34.76
C GLY A 88 14.64 -13.95 -34.77
N LEU A 89 13.58 -14.45 -35.41
CA LEU A 89 12.26 -13.80 -35.47
C LEU A 89 11.31 -14.26 -34.35
N VAL A 90 11.75 -15.16 -33.47
CA VAL A 90 10.90 -15.77 -32.45
C VAL A 90 11.16 -15.15 -31.08
N HIS A 91 10.10 -14.76 -30.38
CA HIS A 91 10.14 -14.33 -28.99
C HIS A 91 9.82 -15.52 -28.08
N LYS A 92 10.75 -15.83 -27.15
CA LYS A 92 10.64 -16.91 -26.17
C LYS A 92 10.51 -16.33 -24.76
N LEU A 93 9.39 -16.59 -24.10
CA LEU A 93 9.18 -16.34 -22.68
C LEU A 93 9.76 -17.50 -21.87
N LEU A 94 10.61 -17.22 -20.87
CA LEU A 94 11.26 -18.24 -20.05
C LEU A 94 11.48 -17.77 -18.61
N ILE A 95 11.76 -18.72 -17.71
CA ILE A 95 12.17 -18.43 -16.33
C ILE A 95 13.69 -18.39 -16.30
N GLU A 96 14.26 -17.35 -15.70
CA GLU A 96 15.71 -17.23 -15.51
C GLU A 96 16.24 -18.41 -14.66
N PRO A 97 17.43 -18.96 -14.95
CA PRO A 97 17.92 -20.17 -14.30
C PRO A 97 17.96 -20.09 -12.77
N ASP A 98 18.32 -18.94 -12.21
CA ASP A 98 18.38 -18.65 -10.78
C ASP A 98 16.98 -18.52 -10.14
N ALA A 99 15.97 -18.10 -10.89
CA ALA A 99 14.60 -17.97 -10.43
C ALA A 99 13.79 -19.28 -10.46
N VAL A 100 14.29 -20.34 -11.11
CA VAL A 100 13.57 -21.62 -11.28
C VAL A 100 13.18 -22.26 -9.94
N GLN A 101 14.08 -22.25 -8.95
CA GLN A 101 13.78 -22.84 -7.65
C GLN A 101 12.72 -22.05 -6.90
N THR A 102 12.82 -20.72 -6.92
CA THR A 102 11.85 -19.80 -6.32
C THR A 102 10.45 -20.04 -6.90
N TRP A 103 10.31 -20.10 -8.23
CA TRP A 103 9.02 -20.36 -8.87
C TRP A 103 8.46 -21.75 -8.56
N ASN A 104 9.31 -22.78 -8.46
CA ASN A 104 8.85 -24.10 -8.02
C ASN A 104 8.26 -24.08 -6.60
N LEU A 105 8.87 -23.32 -5.68
CA LEU A 105 8.38 -23.18 -4.31
C LEU A 105 7.06 -22.40 -4.26
N ILE A 106 7.00 -21.25 -4.95
CA ILE A 106 5.80 -20.42 -5.06
C ILE A 106 4.63 -21.25 -5.57
N ILE A 107 4.81 -21.96 -6.69
CA ILE A 107 3.73 -22.78 -7.27
C ILE A 107 3.29 -23.88 -6.29
N LYS A 108 4.21 -24.58 -5.64
CA LYS A 108 3.86 -25.60 -4.63
C LYS A 108 3.05 -25.03 -3.46
N GLU A 109 3.37 -23.82 -3.03
CA GLU A 109 2.61 -23.12 -1.99
C GLU A 109 1.20 -22.78 -2.47
N TYR A 110 1.07 -22.21 -3.67
CA TYR A 110 -0.23 -21.93 -4.27
C TYR A 110 -1.07 -23.20 -4.46
N ASP A 111 -0.50 -24.31 -4.93
CA ASP A 111 -1.18 -25.61 -5.07
C ASP A 111 -1.72 -26.13 -3.72
N LYS A 112 -1.01 -25.84 -2.61
CA LYS A 112 -1.43 -26.23 -1.26
C LYS A 112 -2.59 -25.38 -0.75
N VAL A 113 -2.53 -24.06 -0.97
CA VAL A 113 -3.51 -23.08 -0.48
C VAL A 113 -4.78 -23.09 -1.33
N TRP A 114 -4.65 -23.20 -2.65
CA TRP A 114 -5.72 -23.13 -3.63
C TRP A 114 -5.98 -24.50 -4.25
N LYS A 115 -6.46 -25.45 -3.45
CA LYS A 115 -6.85 -26.76 -3.97
C LYS A 115 -7.99 -26.62 -4.97
N SER A 116 -7.79 -27.12 -6.19
CA SER A 116 -8.81 -27.21 -7.25
C SER A 116 -10.14 -27.69 -6.66
N ASN A 117 -11.15 -26.82 -6.63
CA ASN A 117 -12.46 -27.15 -6.09
C ASN A 117 -13.19 -28.08 -7.05
N LYS A 118 -13.33 -29.36 -6.69
CA LYS A 118 -13.99 -30.39 -7.51
C LYS A 118 -15.45 -30.02 -7.86
N ASN A 119 -16.11 -29.21 -7.04
CA ASN A 119 -17.50 -28.84 -7.22
C ASN A 119 -17.69 -27.64 -8.14
N PHE A 120 -16.62 -26.90 -8.47
CA PHE A 120 -16.69 -25.73 -9.33
C PHE A 120 -15.48 -25.63 -10.28
N PRO A 121 -15.35 -26.58 -11.22
CA PRO A 121 -14.19 -26.66 -12.12
C PRO A 121 -13.96 -25.39 -12.98
N ASP A 122 -15.01 -24.60 -13.24
CA ASP A 122 -14.93 -23.37 -14.05
C ASP A 122 -14.77 -22.08 -13.22
N GLN A 123 -14.79 -22.17 -11.87
CA GLN A 123 -14.74 -21.00 -11.02
C GLN A 123 -13.36 -20.35 -10.96
N ASP A 124 -12.25 -21.07 -11.21
CA ASP A 124 -10.90 -20.49 -11.09
C ASP A 124 -10.72 -19.30 -12.04
N ARG A 125 -11.29 -19.37 -13.26
CA ARG A 125 -11.30 -18.25 -14.21
C ARG A 125 -12.20 -17.11 -13.74
N LYS A 126 -13.38 -17.42 -13.18
CA LYS A 126 -14.30 -16.42 -12.65
C LYS A 126 -13.70 -15.71 -11.44
N LEU A 127 -13.07 -16.45 -10.52
CA LEU A 127 -12.40 -15.91 -9.33
C LEU A 127 -11.19 -15.05 -9.71
N PHE A 128 -10.36 -15.50 -10.65
CA PHE A 128 -9.22 -14.70 -11.10
C PHE A 128 -9.67 -13.40 -11.77
N VAL A 129 -10.67 -13.47 -12.65
CA VAL A 129 -11.24 -12.28 -13.30
C VAL A 129 -11.98 -11.38 -12.31
N ASP A 130 -12.73 -11.94 -11.36
CA ASP A 130 -13.50 -11.18 -10.36
C ASP A 130 -12.60 -10.58 -9.27
N ARG A 131 -11.49 -11.23 -8.88
CA ARG A 131 -10.55 -10.72 -7.86
C ARG A 131 -9.45 -9.82 -8.42
N TYR A 132 -8.92 -10.14 -9.60
CA TYR A 132 -7.73 -9.48 -10.14
C TYR A 132 -7.97 -8.75 -11.46
N GLY A 133 -9.11 -8.98 -12.13
CA GLY A 133 -9.40 -8.45 -13.47
C GLY A 133 -10.48 -7.37 -13.54
N ARG A 134 -11.14 -7.01 -12.43
CA ARG A 134 -12.24 -6.03 -12.42
C ARG A 134 -12.13 -5.05 -11.26
N ASN A 135 -12.30 -3.76 -11.56
CA ASN A 135 -12.64 -2.80 -10.52
C ASN A 135 -14.09 -3.05 -10.05
N PHE A 136 -14.33 -2.88 -8.76
CA PHE A 136 -15.64 -3.06 -8.12
C PHE A 136 -16.73 -2.28 -8.90
N GLY A 137 -17.83 -2.95 -9.23
CA GLY A 137 -18.98 -2.35 -9.94
C GLY A 137 -18.94 -2.37 -11.47
N LYS A 138 -17.92 -2.92 -12.13
CA LYS A 138 -17.88 -3.05 -13.60
C LYS A 138 -18.25 -4.46 -14.09
N ILE A 139 -19.32 -4.54 -14.88
CA ILE A 139 -19.91 -5.79 -15.42
C ILE A 139 -19.23 -6.24 -16.73
N LYS A 140 -18.51 -5.35 -17.42
CA LYS A 140 -17.75 -5.65 -18.64
C LYS A 140 -16.29 -5.21 -18.47
N ALA A 141 -15.35 -6.07 -18.88
CA ALA A 141 -13.97 -5.65 -19.14
C ALA A 141 -14.02 -4.52 -20.17
N SER A 142 -13.37 -3.38 -19.91
CA SER A 142 -13.50 -2.21 -20.78
C SER A 142 -12.91 -2.51 -22.16
N THR A 143 -13.78 -2.84 -23.13
CA THR A 143 -13.44 -3.17 -24.52
C THR A 143 -13.11 -1.95 -25.39
N LYS A 144 -12.71 -0.82 -24.80
CA LYS A 144 -12.30 0.39 -25.55
C LYS A 144 -11.03 1.00 -24.97
N THR A 145 -9.91 0.33 -25.20
CA THR A 145 -8.65 1.05 -25.46
C THR A 145 -8.20 0.58 -26.82
N SER A 146 -8.10 1.49 -27.78
CA SER A 146 -7.86 1.19 -29.19
C SER A 146 -6.46 0.62 -29.46
N ASN A 147 -5.56 0.66 -28.48
CA ASN A 147 -4.20 0.14 -28.58
C ASN A 147 -3.86 -0.70 -27.33
N PRO A 148 -3.16 -1.83 -27.50
CA PRO A 148 -2.66 -2.61 -26.37
C PRO A 148 -1.74 -1.74 -25.50
N ILE A 149 -1.89 -1.87 -24.17
CA ILE A 149 -1.04 -1.16 -23.21
C ILE A 149 0.38 -1.70 -23.33
N THR A 150 1.34 -0.82 -23.62
CA THR A 150 2.74 -1.20 -23.77
C THR A 150 3.37 -1.52 -22.40
N LYS A 151 4.47 -2.27 -22.41
CA LYS A 151 5.27 -2.53 -21.20
C LYS A 151 5.65 -1.23 -20.49
N GLU A 152 6.05 -0.24 -21.27
CA GLU A 152 6.43 1.10 -20.78
C GLU A 152 5.26 1.83 -20.12
N GLN A 153 4.06 1.80 -20.73
CA GLN A 153 2.88 2.42 -20.13
C GLN A 153 2.51 1.77 -18.79
N THR A 154 2.62 0.45 -18.69
CA THR A 154 2.36 -0.26 -17.42
C THR A 154 3.42 0.07 -16.37
N GLN A 155 4.70 0.15 -16.74
CA GLN A 155 5.78 0.56 -15.84
C GLN A 155 5.56 1.99 -15.31
N ASN A 156 5.25 2.93 -16.20
CA ASN A 156 4.96 4.32 -15.82
C ASN A 156 3.78 4.39 -14.84
N ARG A 157 2.70 3.64 -15.08
CA ARG A 157 1.57 3.59 -14.16
C ARG A 157 1.97 3.04 -12.79
N LYS A 158 2.75 1.96 -12.75
CA LYS A 158 3.21 1.36 -11.49
C LYS A 158 4.12 2.29 -10.69
N ILE A 159 5.01 3.01 -11.38
CA ILE A 159 5.84 4.06 -10.78
C ILE A 159 4.95 5.17 -10.20
N GLN A 160 3.94 5.65 -10.93
CA GLN A 160 3.03 6.69 -10.42
C GLN A 160 2.17 6.23 -9.22
N GLU A 161 1.72 4.98 -9.23
CA GLU A 161 1.03 4.36 -8.09
C GLU A 161 1.96 4.33 -6.86
N ALA A 162 3.21 3.86 -7.03
CA ALA A 162 4.21 3.83 -5.96
C ALA A 162 4.53 5.25 -5.44
N ILE A 163 4.73 6.24 -6.32
CA ILE A 163 4.93 7.65 -5.92
C ILE A 163 3.76 8.13 -5.06
N THR A 164 2.53 7.76 -5.42
CA THR A 164 1.33 8.15 -4.67
C THR A 164 1.37 7.57 -3.27
N GLU A 165 1.57 6.25 -3.16
CA GLU A 165 1.66 5.55 -1.90
C GLU A 165 2.77 6.11 -0.99
N ILE A 166 3.93 6.39 -1.56
CA ILE A 166 5.09 6.92 -0.84
C ILE A 166 4.80 8.33 -0.32
N ILE A 167 4.35 9.26 -1.18
CA ILE A 167 4.11 10.66 -0.78
C ILE A 167 2.95 10.75 0.22
N GLU A 168 1.89 9.97 0.04
CA GLU A 168 0.75 9.96 0.97
C GLU A 168 1.14 9.50 2.38
N ASN A 169 2.19 8.70 2.51
CA ASN A 169 2.66 8.16 3.79
C ASN A 169 3.90 8.87 4.37
N SER A 170 4.41 9.88 3.67
CA SER A 170 5.62 10.61 4.02
C SER A 170 5.30 12.01 4.52
N VAL A 171 5.71 12.29 5.74
CA VAL A 171 5.44 13.58 6.42
C VAL A 171 6.38 14.68 5.93
N THR A 172 7.60 14.32 5.51
CA THR A 172 8.60 15.26 4.98
C THR A 172 8.82 15.07 3.49
N LYS A 173 9.42 16.09 2.86
CA LYS A 173 9.82 16.02 1.46
C LYS A 173 10.88 14.94 1.28
N ILE A 174 10.58 13.98 0.40
CA ILE A 174 11.47 12.87 0.09
C ILE A 174 12.48 13.32 -0.96
N SER A 175 13.75 12.96 -0.76
CA SER A 175 14.80 13.19 -1.76
C SER A 175 14.57 12.34 -3.01
N GLN A 176 15.07 12.77 -4.17
CA GLN A 176 14.96 11.97 -5.39
C GLN A 176 15.62 10.59 -5.23
N LYS A 177 16.76 10.52 -4.52
CA LYS A 177 17.46 9.25 -4.26
C LYS A 177 16.60 8.29 -3.44
N GLN A 178 16.05 8.77 -2.32
CA GLN A 178 15.19 7.97 -1.46
C GLN A 178 13.90 7.54 -2.19
N MET A 179 13.33 8.42 -3.01
CA MET A 179 12.16 8.08 -3.85
C MET A 179 12.47 6.92 -4.81
N VAL A 180 13.65 6.92 -5.45
CA VAL A 180 14.08 5.80 -6.32
C VAL A 180 14.21 4.51 -5.52
N GLU A 181 14.83 4.57 -4.35
CA GLU A 181 15.02 3.42 -3.46
C GLU A 181 13.66 2.83 -3.03
N GLU A 182 12.73 3.64 -2.53
CA GLU A 182 11.41 3.18 -2.10
C GLU A 182 10.56 2.64 -3.27
N ILE A 183 10.58 3.30 -4.43
CA ILE A 183 9.90 2.78 -5.63
C ILE A 183 10.50 1.45 -6.05
N SER A 184 11.82 1.27 -5.96
CA SER A 184 12.47 0.01 -6.34
C SER A 184 12.08 -1.16 -5.43
N GLN A 185 11.76 -0.89 -4.16
CA GLN A 185 11.25 -1.90 -3.25
C GLN A 185 9.82 -2.32 -3.62
N ILE A 186 8.96 -1.37 -3.99
CA ILE A 186 7.57 -1.63 -4.40
C ILE A 186 7.51 -2.26 -5.80
N CYS A 187 8.35 -1.76 -6.71
CA CYS A 187 8.40 -2.14 -8.12
C CYS A 187 9.71 -2.87 -8.44
N SER A 188 10.01 -3.97 -7.72
CA SER A 188 11.27 -4.72 -7.83
C SER A 188 11.61 -5.26 -9.23
N PHE A 189 10.62 -5.30 -10.12
CA PHE A 189 10.76 -5.68 -11.52
C PHE A 189 11.22 -4.52 -12.44
N ILE A 190 11.41 -3.31 -11.91
CA ILE A 190 11.93 -2.14 -12.63
C ILE A 190 13.29 -1.77 -12.05
N SER A 191 14.32 -1.69 -12.90
CA SER A 191 15.66 -1.31 -12.42
C SER A 191 15.69 0.13 -11.88
N THR A 192 16.56 0.36 -10.90
CA THR A 192 16.75 1.67 -10.27
C THR A 192 17.15 2.75 -11.28
N GLU A 193 17.97 2.42 -12.29
CA GLU A 193 18.35 3.38 -13.35
C GLU A 193 17.15 3.80 -14.20
N LYS A 194 16.25 2.85 -14.51
CA LYS A 194 15.02 3.15 -15.25
C LYS A 194 14.08 4.02 -14.44
N ILE A 195 13.93 3.73 -13.14
CA ILE A 195 13.12 4.55 -12.23
C ILE A 195 13.71 5.97 -12.17
N ALA A 196 15.01 6.11 -11.92
CA ALA A 196 15.69 7.39 -11.83
C ALA A 196 15.56 8.22 -13.11
N LYS A 197 15.71 7.57 -14.28
CA LYS A 197 15.49 8.20 -15.59
C LYS A 197 14.06 8.69 -15.73
N LYS A 198 13.06 7.86 -15.42
CA LYS A 198 11.64 8.24 -15.51
C LYS A 198 11.27 9.40 -14.58
N LEU A 199 11.79 9.41 -13.35
CA LEU A 199 11.57 10.55 -12.44
C LEU A 199 12.22 11.85 -12.94
N SER A 200 13.36 11.75 -13.62
CA SER A 200 14.05 12.92 -14.19
C SER A 200 13.33 13.45 -15.44
N GLU A 201 12.78 12.56 -16.27
CA GLU A 201 11.96 12.90 -17.45
C GLU A 201 10.57 13.46 -17.06
N HIS A 202 10.05 13.06 -15.90
CA HIS A 202 8.69 13.39 -15.44
C HIS A 202 8.64 13.95 -14.00
N PRO A 203 9.27 15.11 -13.74
CA PRO A 203 9.27 15.72 -12.40
C PRO A 203 7.86 16.08 -11.92
N GLU A 204 6.90 16.25 -12.82
CA GLU A 204 5.51 16.56 -12.51
C GLU A 204 4.76 15.45 -11.78
N TRP A 205 5.23 14.20 -11.83
CA TRP A 205 4.62 13.09 -11.11
C TRP A 205 4.70 13.29 -9.59
N ILE A 206 5.77 13.95 -9.13
CA ILE A 206 5.99 14.28 -7.72
C ILE A 206 5.36 15.63 -7.40
N SER A 207 5.63 16.68 -8.20
CA SER A 207 5.23 18.05 -7.85
C SER A 207 3.70 18.24 -7.78
N LYS A 208 2.92 17.50 -8.58
CA LYS A 208 1.44 17.53 -8.52
C LYS A 208 0.87 16.99 -7.20
N LYS A 209 1.68 16.31 -6.39
CA LYS A 209 1.27 15.64 -5.14
C LYS A 209 1.84 16.30 -3.89
N PHE A 210 2.29 17.55 -3.98
CA PHE A 210 3.00 18.24 -2.89
C PHE A 210 2.28 18.24 -1.52
N ASN A 211 0.93 18.19 -1.48
CA ASN A 211 0.13 18.11 -0.23
C ASN A 211 -0.64 16.78 -0.07
N ALA A 212 -0.18 15.68 -0.66
CA ALA A 212 -0.92 14.42 -0.58
C ALA A 212 -0.98 13.86 0.86
N PHE A 213 0.11 13.96 1.62
CA PHE A 213 0.15 13.59 3.04
C PHE A 213 -0.89 14.36 3.85
N GLU A 214 -0.91 15.70 3.77
CA GLU A 214 -1.84 16.55 4.52
C GLU A 214 -3.31 16.19 4.23
N LYS A 215 -3.64 16.02 2.95
CA LYS A 215 -5.00 15.64 2.52
C LYS A 215 -5.40 14.29 3.06
N LYS A 216 -4.51 13.31 3.01
CA LYS A 216 -4.74 11.98 3.58
C LYS A 216 -4.90 12.05 5.10
N TYR A 217 -4.00 12.74 5.78
CA TYR A 217 -4.00 12.93 7.23
C TYR A 217 -5.31 13.53 7.73
N LEU A 218 -5.76 14.65 7.14
CA LEU A 218 -7.02 15.30 7.53
C LEU A 218 -8.27 14.47 7.23
N THR A 219 -8.21 13.65 6.17
CA THR A 219 -9.29 12.72 5.80
C THR A 219 -9.42 11.62 6.86
N ILE A 220 -8.30 10.99 7.21
CA ILE A 220 -8.21 9.94 8.22
C ILE A 220 -8.57 10.47 9.60
N ALA A 221 -8.06 11.64 9.97
CA ALA A 221 -8.33 12.29 11.25
C ALA A 221 -9.83 12.49 11.50
N GLN A 222 -10.63 12.67 10.44
CA GLN A 222 -12.07 12.89 10.53
C GLN A 222 -12.90 11.60 10.39
N ASP A 223 -12.28 10.46 10.08
CA ASP A 223 -12.92 9.16 9.95
C ASP A 223 -12.70 8.32 11.22
N GLY A 224 -13.74 8.17 12.04
CA GLY A 224 -13.67 7.39 13.28
C GLY A 224 -13.32 5.90 13.08
N LYS A 225 -13.44 5.37 11.86
CA LYS A 225 -13.03 3.99 11.52
C LYS A 225 -11.53 3.85 11.24
N LYS A 226 -10.82 4.97 11.13
CA LYS A 226 -9.40 5.04 10.77
C LYS A 226 -8.51 5.47 11.93
N HIS A 227 -8.93 5.16 13.15
CA HIS A 227 -8.27 5.56 14.39
C HIS A 227 -6.79 5.12 14.44
N GLU A 228 -6.51 3.83 14.21
CA GLU A 228 -5.13 3.33 14.23
C GLU A 228 -4.25 3.99 13.14
N GLU A 229 -4.80 4.25 11.96
CA GLU A 229 -4.07 4.95 10.89
C GLU A 229 -3.78 6.41 11.28
N PHE A 230 -4.71 7.06 11.99
CA PHE A 230 -4.54 8.41 12.51
C PHE A 230 -3.46 8.50 13.59
N GLU A 231 -3.43 7.53 14.51
CA GLU A 231 -2.40 7.38 15.55
C GLU A 231 -1.01 7.23 14.91
N ILE A 232 -0.87 6.30 13.97
CA ILE A 232 0.41 6.06 13.27
C ILE A 232 0.91 7.35 12.58
N MET A 233 0.04 8.07 11.87
CA MET A 233 0.42 9.29 11.16
C MET A 233 0.77 10.42 12.12
N THR A 234 0.02 10.58 13.22
CA THR A 234 0.30 11.58 14.26
C THR A 234 1.64 11.31 14.91
N ASN A 235 1.94 10.05 15.23
CA ASN A 235 3.22 9.63 15.78
C ASN A 235 4.40 9.89 14.85
N LYS A 236 4.22 9.82 13.53
CA LYS A 236 5.26 10.25 12.58
C LYS A 236 5.52 11.76 12.67
N ILE A 237 4.48 12.58 12.82
CA ILE A 237 4.62 14.04 13.00
C ILE A 237 5.38 14.36 14.30
N LEU A 238 5.02 13.70 15.41
CA LEU A 238 5.66 13.90 16.71
C LEU A 238 7.16 13.55 16.69
N ARG A 239 7.54 12.47 15.98
CA ARG A 239 8.96 12.12 15.77
C ARG A 239 9.72 13.20 15.00
N ILE A 240 9.09 13.86 14.03
CA ILE A 240 9.71 14.95 13.26
C ILE A 240 9.98 16.17 14.12
N PHE A 241 9.12 16.45 15.10
CA PHE A 241 9.41 17.49 16.10
C PHE A 241 10.62 17.18 16.98
N GLY A 242 11.22 15.99 16.86
CA GLY A 242 12.39 15.58 17.62
C GLY A 242 12.03 14.92 18.96
N PHE A 243 10.79 14.48 19.14
CA PHE A 243 10.38 13.72 20.32
C PHE A 243 10.70 12.24 20.14
N ASN A 244 11.11 11.59 21.21
CA ASN A 244 11.16 10.14 21.24
C ASN A 244 9.77 9.61 21.60
N VAL A 245 9.19 8.82 20.68
CA VAL A 245 7.79 8.40 20.70
C VAL A 245 7.70 6.90 20.89
N GLN A 246 7.17 6.49 22.03
CA GLN A 246 6.79 5.12 22.33
C GLN A 246 5.27 4.97 22.10
N THR A 247 4.89 3.93 21.36
CA THR A 247 3.50 3.67 21.02
C THR A 247 3.04 2.39 21.71
N LYS A 248 1.75 2.29 22.02
CA LYS A 248 1.15 1.04 22.50
C LYS A 248 1.84 0.53 23.77
N VAL A 249 2.13 1.44 24.71
CA VAL A 249 2.87 1.10 25.93
C VAL A 249 1.93 0.36 26.88
N LYS A 250 2.20 -0.93 27.07
CA LYS A 250 1.41 -1.77 27.97
C LYS A 250 1.54 -1.31 29.41
N VAL A 251 0.40 -1.18 30.09
CA VAL A 251 0.32 -0.79 31.49
C VAL A 251 -0.65 -1.70 32.23
N THR A 252 -0.49 -1.80 33.54
CA THR A 252 -1.41 -2.55 34.41
C THR A 252 -2.12 -1.56 35.31
N PHE A 253 -3.44 -1.47 35.17
CA PHE A 253 -4.26 -0.58 35.98
C PHE A 253 -4.43 -1.11 37.42
N THR A 254 -4.98 -0.27 38.30
CA THR A 254 -5.16 -0.58 39.73
C THR A 254 -5.94 -1.86 40.04
N ASP A 255 -6.75 -2.36 39.11
CA ASP A 255 -7.54 -3.58 39.25
C ASP A 255 -6.95 -4.78 38.45
N GLU A 256 -5.64 -4.78 38.19
CA GLU A 256 -4.93 -5.79 37.39
C GLU A 256 -5.39 -5.90 35.93
N GLN A 257 -6.21 -4.96 35.46
CA GLN A 257 -6.61 -4.87 34.06
C GLN A 257 -5.44 -4.38 33.20
N GLU A 258 -5.19 -5.10 32.10
CA GLU A 258 -4.22 -4.65 31.10
C GLU A 258 -4.79 -3.47 30.31
N GLY A 259 -3.99 -2.42 30.20
CA GLY A 259 -4.25 -1.22 29.42
C GLY A 259 -3.10 -0.90 28.49
N GLU A 260 -3.33 0.04 27.60
CA GLU A 260 -2.34 0.48 26.63
C GLU A 260 -2.38 2.00 26.52
N ILE A 261 -1.24 2.65 26.72
CA ILE A 261 -1.06 4.07 26.42
C ILE A 261 -0.75 4.19 24.94
N ASP A 262 -1.65 4.83 24.19
CA ASP A 262 -1.52 5.02 22.74
C ASP A 262 -0.17 5.66 22.38
N THR A 263 0.12 6.81 22.99
CA THR A 263 1.35 7.57 22.72
C THR A 263 2.00 8.11 24.00
N LEU A 264 3.23 7.69 24.28
CA LEU A 264 4.11 8.28 25.29
C LEU A 264 5.26 9.01 24.59
N VAL A 265 5.32 10.33 24.75
CA VAL A 265 6.40 11.16 24.19
C VAL A 265 7.41 11.56 25.25
N THR A 266 8.68 11.62 24.85
CA THR A 266 9.77 12.07 25.70
C THR A 266 10.63 13.11 24.98
N TYR A 267 11.05 14.13 25.71
CA TYR A 267 11.96 15.17 25.24
C TYR A 267 12.86 15.62 26.39
N ASN A 268 14.17 15.35 26.26
CA ASN A 268 15.12 15.42 27.37
C ASN A 268 14.67 14.55 28.55
N SER A 269 14.67 15.08 29.78
CA SER A 269 14.25 14.39 31.01
C SER A 269 12.78 14.63 31.37
N GLU A 270 11.93 14.87 30.37
CA GLU A 270 10.50 15.10 30.54
C GLU A 270 9.68 14.19 29.62
N SER A 271 8.49 13.79 30.08
CA SER A 271 7.55 12.96 29.33
C SER A 271 6.16 13.59 29.25
N GLY A 272 5.35 13.09 28.33
CA GLY A 272 3.95 13.46 28.20
C GLY A 272 3.13 12.33 27.59
N VAL A 273 1.86 12.25 28.00
CA VAL A 273 0.90 11.25 27.52
C VAL A 273 0.02 11.89 26.46
N ILE A 274 -0.11 11.27 25.29
CA ILE A 274 -0.95 11.77 24.20
C ILE A 274 -1.93 10.67 23.79
N ASP A 275 -3.16 11.08 23.53
CA ASP A 275 -4.21 10.23 23.01
C ASP A 275 -4.81 10.85 21.73
N GLU A 276 -4.72 10.10 20.63
CA GLU A 276 -5.27 10.47 19.33
C GLU A 276 -6.74 10.08 19.21
N LYS A 277 -7.62 10.99 18.78
CA LYS A 277 -9.05 10.72 18.62
C LYS A 277 -9.56 11.12 17.24
N ALA A 278 -9.60 10.13 16.35
CA ALA A 278 -10.19 10.24 15.02
C ALA A 278 -11.71 10.41 15.08
N GLY A 279 -12.24 11.21 14.17
CA GLY A 279 -13.66 11.54 14.07
C GLY A 279 -13.92 13.03 13.92
N LYS A 280 -15.08 13.39 13.34
CA LYS A 280 -15.44 14.80 13.14
C LYS A 280 -15.59 15.57 14.45
N ASN A 281 -16.14 14.93 15.48
CA ASN A 281 -16.35 15.53 16.79
C ASN A 281 -15.79 14.59 17.85
N PHE A 282 -15.02 15.14 18.78
CA PHE A 282 -14.55 14.46 19.97
C PHE A 282 -15.12 15.14 21.22
N SER A 283 -15.58 14.33 22.17
CA SER A 283 -16.09 14.74 23.48
C SER A 283 -15.30 13.99 24.53
N CYS A 284 -14.66 14.70 25.46
CA CYS A 284 -14.00 14.09 26.61
C CYS A 284 -15.05 13.87 27.70
N GLY A 285 -15.84 12.80 27.53
CA GLY A 285 -16.81 12.33 28.52
C GLY A 285 -16.16 11.55 29.66
N ASN A 286 -16.96 11.15 30.65
CA ASN A 286 -16.49 10.40 31.82
C ASN A 286 -15.79 9.09 31.46
N GLU A 287 -16.21 8.45 30.36
CA GLU A 287 -15.62 7.23 29.81
C GLU A 287 -14.18 7.42 29.31
N ARG A 288 -13.72 8.67 29.16
CA ARG A 288 -12.34 9.01 28.76
C ARG A 288 -11.49 9.52 29.92
N VAL A 289 -12.13 10.01 30.98
CA VAL A 289 -11.45 10.60 32.14
C VAL A 289 -10.68 9.52 32.91
N GLY A 290 -11.36 8.46 33.33
CA GLY A 290 -10.73 7.37 34.11
C GLY A 290 -9.50 6.76 33.40
N PRO A 291 -9.64 6.30 32.14
CA PRO A 291 -8.50 5.75 31.40
C PRO A 291 -7.32 6.72 31.28
N MET A 292 -7.55 8.01 31.02
CA MET A 292 -6.48 8.99 30.91
C MET A 292 -5.80 9.25 32.26
N GLU A 293 -6.55 9.32 33.36
CA GLU A 293 -5.99 9.45 34.71
C GLU A 293 -5.07 8.26 35.03
N ASP A 294 -5.50 7.05 34.68
CA ASP A 294 -4.72 5.85 34.91
C ASP A 294 -3.49 5.81 34.00
N TYR A 295 -3.60 6.20 32.72
CA TYR A 295 -2.43 6.37 31.85
C TYR A 295 -1.41 7.36 32.44
N ILE A 296 -1.85 8.47 33.01
CA ILE A 296 -0.95 9.45 33.65
C ILE A 296 -0.28 8.83 34.89
N LYS A 297 -1.01 8.08 35.72
CA LYS A 297 -0.45 7.41 36.90
C LYS A 297 0.59 6.37 36.50
N GLU A 298 0.29 5.53 35.51
CA GLU A 298 1.19 4.49 35.05
C GLU A 298 2.41 5.07 34.32
N ALA A 299 2.23 6.10 33.49
CA ALA A 299 3.33 6.85 32.87
C ALA A 299 4.31 7.40 33.92
N ARG A 300 3.83 7.87 35.07
CA ARG A 300 4.69 8.33 36.19
C ARG A 300 5.49 7.21 36.85
N LYS A 301 5.06 5.96 36.74
CA LYS A 301 5.78 4.79 37.32
C LYS A 301 6.83 4.24 36.37
N ILE A 302 6.51 4.17 35.07
CA ILE A 302 7.38 3.56 34.05
C ILE A 302 8.39 4.53 33.46
N SER A 303 8.13 5.84 33.55
CA SER A 303 9.03 6.84 33.00
C SER A 303 10.12 7.17 33.99
N ASP A 304 11.39 7.02 33.59
CA ASP A 304 12.55 7.59 34.30
C ASP A 304 12.54 9.15 34.28
N THR A 305 11.49 9.76 33.72
CA THR A 305 11.38 11.19 33.44
C THR A 305 10.08 11.76 34.02
N THR A 306 10.06 13.06 34.29
CA THR A 306 8.88 13.71 34.89
C THR A 306 7.77 13.89 33.84
N VAL A 307 6.60 13.29 34.08
CA VAL A 307 5.41 13.51 33.23
C VAL A 307 4.91 14.95 33.42
N LYS A 308 5.01 15.77 32.37
CA LYS A 308 4.68 17.21 32.39
C LYS A 308 3.29 17.54 31.89
N PHE A 309 2.78 16.77 30.94
CA PHE A 309 1.48 17.02 30.34
C PHE A 309 0.74 15.74 29.96
N PHE A 310 -0.57 15.88 29.78
CA PHE A 310 -1.38 15.00 28.96
C PHE A 310 -1.99 15.79 27.79
N GLY A 311 -2.42 15.13 26.73
CA GLY A 311 -3.17 15.83 25.71
C GLY A 311 -3.91 14.97 24.71
N TYR A 312 -4.80 15.65 23.98
CA TYR A 312 -5.60 15.05 22.92
C TYR A 312 -5.29 15.65 21.56
N VAL A 313 -4.96 14.80 20.60
CA VAL A 313 -4.94 15.18 19.17
C VAL A 313 -6.25 14.70 18.55
N TYR A 314 -7.10 15.62 18.08
CA TYR A 314 -8.45 15.27 17.59
C TYR A 314 -8.67 15.65 16.13
N GLY A 315 -9.62 14.98 15.49
CA GLY A 315 -9.94 15.18 14.07
C GLY A 315 -10.27 16.62 13.67
N LYS A 316 -11.48 17.07 13.98
CA LYS A 316 -11.97 18.40 13.56
C LYS A 316 -12.42 19.30 14.72
N LYS A 317 -13.32 18.81 15.58
CA LYS A 317 -13.89 19.63 16.66
C LYS A 317 -13.80 18.92 18.01
N PHE A 318 -13.39 19.67 19.04
CA PHE A 318 -13.48 19.27 20.43
C PHE A 318 -14.73 19.92 21.05
N SER A 319 -15.73 19.14 21.43
CA SER A 319 -17.06 19.67 21.75
C SER A 319 -17.25 20.05 23.22
N THR A 320 -16.67 19.29 24.16
CA THR A 320 -16.99 19.38 25.61
C THR A 320 -15.72 19.23 26.45
N PRO A 321 -15.13 20.34 26.95
CA PRO A 321 -13.88 20.33 27.72
C PRO A 321 -14.05 19.92 29.19
N GLY A 322 -15.26 19.59 29.66
CA GLY A 322 -15.54 19.26 31.06
C GLY A 322 -14.63 18.14 31.60
N GLY A 323 -14.58 16.99 30.93
CA GLY A 323 -13.71 15.89 31.33
C GLY A 323 -12.22 16.24 31.26
N PHE A 324 -11.80 17.00 30.25
CA PHE A 324 -10.42 17.46 30.11
C PHE A 324 -10.00 18.36 31.29
N ASN A 325 -10.84 19.32 31.67
CA ASN A 325 -10.56 20.19 32.81
C ASN A 325 -10.50 19.40 34.11
N ARG A 326 -11.38 18.42 34.27
CA ARG A 326 -11.41 17.52 35.42
C ARG A 326 -10.11 16.72 35.56
N ILE A 327 -9.62 16.08 34.49
CA ILE A 327 -8.32 15.36 34.50
C ILE A 327 -7.20 16.30 34.95
N ARG A 328 -7.14 17.52 34.39
CA ARG A 328 -6.11 18.53 34.72
C ARG A 328 -6.13 18.87 36.21
N GLU A 329 -7.30 19.09 36.77
CA GLU A 329 -7.51 19.50 38.16
C GLU A 329 -7.23 18.35 39.14
N GLU A 330 -7.75 17.15 38.87
CA GLU A 330 -7.58 15.97 39.72
C GLU A 330 -6.12 15.46 39.69
N MET A 331 -5.49 15.41 38.52
CA MET A 331 -4.13 14.89 38.34
C MET A 331 -3.03 15.93 38.55
N LYS A 332 -3.39 17.21 38.72
CA LYS A 332 -2.49 18.36 38.90
C LYS A 332 -1.37 18.40 37.86
N ILE A 333 -1.74 18.27 36.59
CA ILE A 333 -0.83 18.16 35.46
C ILE A 333 -1.27 19.09 34.34
N ASN A 334 -0.35 19.57 33.51
CA ASN A 334 -0.73 20.39 32.36
C ASN A 334 -1.50 19.57 31.32
N GLY A 335 -2.44 20.21 30.62
CA GLY A 335 -3.23 19.57 29.56
C GLY A 335 -3.16 20.34 28.26
N PHE A 336 -3.13 19.68 27.10
CA PHE A 336 -3.38 20.35 25.83
C PHE A 336 -4.41 19.61 24.97
N ARG A 337 -5.05 20.37 24.08
CA ARG A 337 -5.89 19.82 23.02
C ARG A 337 -5.53 20.49 21.70
N ILE A 338 -5.34 19.71 20.64
CA ILE A 338 -4.98 20.23 19.32
C ILE A 338 -5.73 19.50 18.21
N SER A 339 -6.27 20.24 17.25
CA SER A 339 -6.88 19.63 16.07
C SER A 339 -5.81 19.11 15.11
N ALA A 340 -6.14 18.12 14.29
CA ALA A 340 -5.25 17.61 13.24
C ALA A 340 -4.78 18.74 12.29
N ALA A 341 -5.65 19.70 11.99
CA ALA A 341 -5.31 20.86 11.17
C ALA A 341 -4.29 21.79 11.85
N ASN A 342 -4.46 22.05 13.16
CA ASN A 342 -3.52 22.87 13.91
C ASN A 342 -2.18 22.15 14.10
N LEU A 343 -2.18 20.81 14.25
CA LEU A 343 -0.95 20.03 14.31
C LEU A 343 -0.16 20.06 12.99
N LEU A 344 -0.86 19.99 11.84
CA LEU A 344 -0.23 20.22 10.53
C LEU A 344 0.33 21.64 10.43
N SER A 345 -0.38 22.65 10.93
CA SER A 345 0.13 24.02 10.93
C SER A 345 1.37 24.16 11.83
N CYS A 346 1.46 23.42 12.95
CA CYS A 346 2.69 23.31 13.75
C CYS A 346 3.82 22.64 12.96
N LEU A 347 3.52 21.58 12.20
CA LEU A 347 4.47 20.91 11.32
C LEU A 347 5.00 21.84 10.24
N ASP A 348 4.15 22.64 9.62
CA ASP A 348 4.56 23.63 8.63
C ASP A 348 5.43 24.71 9.24
N ALA A 349 5.06 25.23 10.42
CA ALA A 349 5.89 26.20 11.14
C ALA A 349 7.26 25.61 11.50
N PHE A 350 7.31 24.34 11.91
CA PHE A 350 8.53 23.64 12.26
C PHE A 350 9.44 23.43 11.05
N ASN A 351 8.89 22.91 9.95
CA ASN A 351 9.62 22.70 8.70
C ASN A 351 10.17 24.00 8.10
N ASN A 352 9.51 25.13 8.37
CA ASN A 352 9.93 26.46 7.97
C ASN A 352 10.83 27.17 9.01
N ASN A 353 11.33 26.46 10.02
CA ASN A 353 12.17 26.97 11.11
C ASN A 353 11.56 28.15 11.90
N LYS A 354 10.23 28.28 11.91
CA LYS A 354 9.52 29.31 12.69
C LYS A 354 9.35 28.91 14.15
N ILE A 355 9.29 27.60 14.42
CA ILE A 355 9.19 27.05 15.76
C ILE A 355 10.21 25.91 15.95
N THR A 356 10.82 25.86 17.13
CA THR A 356 11.81 24.84 17.54
C THR A 356 11.16 23.68 18.29
N PRO A 357 11.84 22.51 18.40
CA PRO A 357 11.36 21.38 19.23
C PRO A 357 10.96 21.80 20.64
N LYS A 358 11.78 22.64 21.28
CA LYS A 358 11.56 23.15 22.64
C LYS A 358 10.32 24.03 22.75
N GLN A 359 10.01 24.83 21.73
CA GLN A 359 8.81 25.66 21.71
C GLN A 359 7.55 24.80 21.52
N ILE A 360 7.59 23.78 20.66
CA ILE A 360 6.46 22.83 20.51
C ILE A 360 6.21 22.10 21.83
N TRP A 361 7.27 21.63 22.49
CA TRP A 361 7.15 20.99 23.79
C TRP A 361 6.49 21.89 24.85
N LYS A 362 6.82 23.19 24.84
CA LYS A 362 6.16 24.18 25.70
C LYS A 362 4.70 24.42 25.32
N LEU A 363 4.35 24.40 24.03
CA LEU A 363 2.95 24.52 23.60
C LEU A 363 2.10 23.37 24.15
N PHE A 364 2.65 22.15 24.22
CA PHE A 364 1.96 21.00 24.80
C PHE A 364 1.73 21.12 26.31
N GLN A 365 2.26 22.17 26.96
CA GLN A 365 2.02 22.49 28.37
C GLN A 365 1.06 23.67 28.57
N LYS A 366 0.44 24.22 27.51
CA LYS A 366 -0.32 25.49 27.52
C LYS A 366 -1.62 25.50 28.33
N ASN A 367 -2.12 24.36 28.84
CA ASN A 367 -3.39 24.28 29.59
C ASN A 367 -4.63 24.73 28.80
N GLY A 368 -4.76 24.24 27.56
CA GLY A 368 -5.90 24.58 26.72
C GLY A 368 -5.76 24.12 25.27
N GLU A 369 -6.49 24.79 24.38
CA GLU A 369 -6.40 24.52 22.94
C GLU A 369 -5.19 25.20 22.33
N ILE A 370 -4.46 24.44 21.52
CA ILE A 370 -3.38 24.94 20.67
C ILE A 370 -3.98 25.27 19.31
N THR A 371 -3.74 26.51 18.88
CA THR A 371 -4.23 27.08 17.63
C THR A 371 -3.07 27.66 16.82
N SER A 372 -3.32 28.02 15.57
CA SER A 372 -2.32 28.68 14.71
C SER A 372 -1.89 30.07 15.21
N LEU A 373 -2.52 30.63 16.24
CA LEU A 373 -2.15 31.91 16.84
C LEU A 373 -1.02 31.80 17.87
N ASP A 374 -0.61 30.58 18.21
CA ASP A 374 0.30 30.30 19.33
C ASP A 374 1.78 30.22 18.94
N TYR A 375 2.12 30.33 17.65
CA TYR A 375 3.47 30.12 17.14
C TYR A 375 3.81 30.91 15.88
#